data_AF-A0A943XSV7-F1
#
_entry.id   AF-A0A943XSV7-F1
#
_cell.length_a   1.000
_cell.length_b   1.000
_cell.length_c   1.000
_cell.angle_alpha   90.00
_cell.angle_beta   90.00
_cell.angle_gamma   90.00
#
_symmetry.space_group_name_H-M   'P 1'
#
loop_
_entity.id
_entity.type
_entity.pdbx_description
1 polymer ?
#
loop_
_entity_poly.entity_id
_entity_poly.type
_entity_poly.pdbx_seq_one_letter_code
_entity_poly.pdbx_strand_id
1 'polypeptide(L)'
;VHSMAHKTGAVFSTGHITHGCANAMYLPYVIKYNAKDARALQRYAEIADYAGIPGKTPEEKVQALREKIWAYNQKFEIPHDMKAFGVDEAEFKSKVAEFSKNAVADACTGSNPRAITPEQMEKLFGCCYYGTEVDF
;
A
#
# COMPACT_ATOMS: atom_id res chain seq x y z
N VAL A 1 -1.72 0.19 5.84
CA VAL A 1 -1.71 -1.19 5.26
C VAL A 1 -2.90 -1.99 5.77
N HIS A 2 -2.91 -2.45 7.03
CA HIS A 2 -3.96 -3.34 7.57
C HIS A 2 -5.39 -2.80 7.36
N SER A 3 -5.64 -1.53 7.66
CA SER A 3 -6.94 -0.89 7.42
C SER A 3 -7.43 -1.06 5.99
N MET A 4 -6.53 -0.99 5.00
CA MET A 4 -6.88 -1.19 3.59
C MET A 4 -7.21 -2.66 3.33
N ALA A 5 -6.36 -3.57 3.78
CA ALA A 5 -6.55 -5.02 3.60
C ALA A 5 -7.82 -5.55 4.26
N HIS A 6 -8.21 -5.03 5.43
CA HIS A 6 -9.47 -5.38 6.09
C HIS A 6 -10.70 -5.05 5.23
N LYS A 7 -10.65 -3.98 4.43
CA LYS A 7 -11.81 -3.52 3.64
C LYS A 7 -11.78 -3.98 2.19
N THR A 8 -10.67 -4.51 1.68
CA THR A 8 -10.62 -5.03 0.31
C THR A 8 -10.71 -6.55 0.23
N GLY A 9 -10.55 -7.27 1.36
CA GLY A 9 -10.47 -8.72 1.37
C GLY A 9 -11.68 -9.42 0.74
N ALA A 10 -12.91 -9.11 1.15
CA ALA A 10 -14.12 -9.80 0.70
C ALA A 10 -15.08 -8.93 -0.13
N VAL A 11 -14.63 -7.77 -0.59
CA VAL A 11 -15.51 -6.76 -1.21
C VAL A 11 -15.70 -6.97 -2.72
N PHE A 12 -14.82 -7.74 -3.37
CA PHE A 12 -14.85 -7.96 -4.82
C PHE A 12 -15.48 -9.30 -5.20
N SER A 13 -16.24 -9.30 -6.29
CA SER A 13 -16.89 -10.48 -6.86
C SER A 13 -15.91 -11.45 -7.50
N THR A 14 -14.74 -10.96 -7.95
CA THR A 14 -13.71 -11.74 -8.62
C THR A 14 -12.88 -12.62 -7.69
N GLY A 15 -13.08 -12.50 -6.38
CA GLY A 15 -12.49 -13.40 -5.39
C GLY A 15 -12.14 -12.70 -4.08
N HIS A 16 -11.80 -13.53 -3.09
CA HIS A 16 -11.33 -13.04 -1.79
C HIS A 16 -9.83 -12.76 -1.86
N ILE A 17 -9.43 -11.49 -1.76
CA ILE A 17 -8.02 -11.13 -1.58
C ILE A 17 -7.63 -11.53 -0.16
N THR A 18 -6.87 -12.62 -0.02
CA THR A 18 -6.42 -13.07 1.29
C THR A 18 -5.59 -11.99 1.98
N HIS A 19 -5.73 -11.87 3.31
CA HIS A 19 -5.19 -10.74 4.07
C HIS A 19 -3.69 -10.51 3.84
N GLY A 20 -2.88 -11.58 3.83
CA GLY A 20 -1.44 -11.49 3.56
C GLY A 20 -1.13 -10.99 2.15
N CYS A 21 -1.88 -11.46 1.14
CA CYS A 21 -1.75 -11.00 -0.23
C CYS A 21 -2.08 -9.51 -0.36
N ALA A 22 -3.20 -9.06 0.22
CA ALA A 22 -3.57 -7.65 0.24
C ALA A 22 -2.49 -6.78 0.90
N ASN A 23 -1.98 -7.18 2.07
CA ASN A 23 -0.92 -6.46 2.76
C ASN A 23 0.36 -6.35 1.92
N ALA A 24 0.77 -7.47 1.30
CA ALA A 24 1.97 -7.51 0.45
C ALA A 24 1.83 -6.60 -0.78
N MET A 25 0.66 -6.58 -1.43
CA MET A 25 0.36 -5.68 -2.54
C MET A 25 0.43 -4.21 -2.13
N TYR A 26 -0.18 -3.83 -1.00
CA TYR A 26 -0.31 -2.42 -0.62
C TYR A 26 0.95 -1.84 0.04
N LEU A 27 1.78 -2.68 0.64
CA LEU A 27 2.92 -2.22 1.44
C LEU A 27 3.87 -1.27 0.68
N PRO A 28 4.30 -1.54 -0.57
CA PRO A 28 5.16 -0.62 -1.31
C PRO A 28 4.53 0.77 -1.54
N TYR A 29 3.23 0.84 -1.80
CA TYR A 29 2.49 2.09 -2.00
C TYR A 29 2.34 2.86 -0.68
N VAL A 30 2.00 2.16 0.40
CA VAL A 30 1.84 2.78 1.73
C VAL A 30 3.17 3.27 2.29
N ILE A 31 4.28 2.57 2.05
CA ILE A 31 5.62 3.04 2.42
C ILE A 31 5.88 4.40 1.75
N LYS A 32 5.60 4.52 0.45
CA LYS A 32 5.79 5.77 -0.30
C LYS A 32 4.90 6.89 0.24
N TYR A 33 3.62 6.60 0.49
CA TYR A 33 2.70 7.55 1.11
C TYR A 33 3.22 8.04 2.46
N ASN A 34 3.59 7.10 3.35
CA ASN A 34 4.04 7.43 4.69
C ASN A 34 5.39 8.15 4.72
N ALA A 35 6.29 7.87 3.77
CA ALA A 35 7.62 8.50 3.70
C ALA A 35 7.60 10.01 3.42
N LYS A 36 6.44 10.63 3.17
CA LYS A 36 6.30 12.09 3.21
C LYS A 36 6.31 12.65 4.63
N ASP A 37 6.00 11.84 5.64
CA ASP A 37 6.25 12.18 7.04
C ASP A 37 7.74 11.99 7.34
N ALA A 38 8.41 13.05 7.82
CA ALA A 38 9.86 13.04 8.02
C ALA A 38 10.31 11.96 9.02
N ARG A 39 9.50 11.68 10.06
CA ARG A 39 9.81 10.63 11.02
C ARG A 39 9.65 9.25 10.40
N ALA A 40 8.61 9.01 9.62
CA ALA A 40 8.43 7.74 8.90
C ALA A 40 9.55 7.50 7.87
N LEU A 41 9.94 8.54 7.13
CA LEU A 41 11.06 8.49 6.17
C LEU A 41 12.34 7.95 6.85
N GLN A 42 12.74 8.55 7.97
CA GLN A 42 13.93 8.12 8.70
C GLN A 42 13.80 6.68 9.20
N ARG A 43 12.65 6.31 9.76
CA ARG A 43 12.43 4.93 10.25
C ARG A 43 12.48 3.90 9.14
N TYR A 44 11.97 4.20 7.94
CA TYR A 44 12.09 3.30 6.81
C TYR A 44 13.53 3.22 6.29
N ALA A 45 14.28 4.32 6.33
CA ALA A 45 15.71 4.32 5.99
C ALA A 45 16.52 3.47 6.99
N GLU A 46 16.23 3.55 8.28
CA GLU A 46 16.84 2.70 9.33
C GLU A 46 16.51 1.21 9.10
N ILE A 47 15.27 0.89 8.71
CA ILE A 47 14.88 -0.48 8.34
C ILE A 47 15.69 -0.97 7.14
N ALA A 48 15.89 -0.12 6.13
CA ALA A 48 16.71 -0.44 4.97
C ALA A 48 18.17 -0.72 5.37
N ASP A 49 18.75 0.12 6.25
CA ASP A 49 20.10 -0.09 6.79
C ASP A 49 20.22 -1.42 7.54
N TYR A 50 19.28 -1.71 8.45
CA TYR A 50 19.27 -2.95 9.21
C TYR A 50 19.12 -4.19 8.31
N ALA A 51 18.35 -4.07 7.23
CA ALA A 51 18.16 -5.12 6.24
C ALA A 51 19.32 -5.23 5.23
N GLY A 52 20.35 -4.38 5.33
CA GLY A 52 21.49 -4.36 4.39
C GLY A 52 21.11 -3.89 2.99
N ILE A 53 20.05 -3.08 2.85
CA ILE A 53 19.59 -2.53 1.59
C ILE A 53 20.34 -1.21 1.33
N PRO A 54 21.06 -1.08 0.19
CA PRO A 54 21.91 0.08 -0.05
C PRO A 54 21.11 1.35 -0.37
N GLY A 55 21.69 2.51 -0.08
CA GLY A 55 21.19 3.83 -0.45
C GLY A 55 21.99 4.92 0.27
N LYS A 56 22.18 6.09 -0.35
CA LYS A 56 22.98 7.19 0.22
C LYS A 56 22.12 8.16 1.01
N THR A 57 20.91 8.43 0.53
CA THR A 57 19.93 9.31 1.22
C THR A 57 18.77 8.49 1.77
N PRO A 58 18.01 9.02 2.76
CA PRO A 58 16.80 8.38 3.25
C PRO A 58 15.80 8.07 2.13
N GLU A 59 15.64 8.96 1.15
CA GLU A 59 14.72 8.78 0.02
C GLU A 59 15.17 7.63 -0.90
N GLU A 60 16.47 7.56 -1.20
CA GLU A 60 17.04 6.44 -1.96
C GLU A 60 16.85 5.12 -1.22
N LYS A 61 17.05 5.10 0.11
CA LYS A 61 16.86 3.91 0.95
C LYS A 61 15.40 3.46 0.99
N VAL A 62 14.45 4.39 1.10
CA VAL A 62 13.02 4.07 1.02
C VAL A 62 12.65 3.50 -0.34
N GLN A 63 13.19 4.07 -1.42
CA GLN A 63 12.95 3.56 -2.76
C GLN A 63 13.52 2.14 -2.92
N ALA A 64 14.76 1.90 -2.48
CA ALA A 64 15.39 0.59 -2.53
C ALA A 64 14.65 -0.44 -1.64
N LEU A 65 14.12 -0.03 -0.48
CA LEU A 65 13.27 -0.88 0.36
C LEU A 65 11.99 -1.30 -0.37
N ARG A 66 11.31 -0.36 -1.05
CA ARG A 66 10.12 -0.66 -1.86
C ARG A 66 10.45 -1.63 -2.99
N GLU A 67 11.54 -1.41 -3.71
CA GLU A 67 12.02 -2.29 -4.77
C GLU A 67 12.33 -3.70 -4.27
N LYS A 68 12.94 -3.80 -3.08
CA LYS A 68 13.20 -5.10 -2.45
C LYS A 68 11.92 -5.85 -2.12
N ILE A 69 10.90 -5.15 -1.60
CA ILE A 69 9.58 -5.74 -1.31
C ILE A 69 8.89 -6.16 -2.61
N TRP A 70 8.94 -5.35 -3.66
CA TRP A 70 8.42 -5.72 -4.97
C TRP A 70 9.11 -6.96 -5.55
N ALA A 71 10.43 -7.06 -5.43
CA ALA A 71 11.17 -8.26 -5.85
C ALA A 71 10.75 -9.50 -5.05
N TYR A 72 10.44 -9.37 -3.75
CA TYR A 72 9.87 -10.46 -2.98
C TYR A 72 8.46 -10.84 -3.44
N ASN A 73 7.59 -9.85 -3.70
CA ASN A 73 6.25 -10.13 -4.22
C ASN A 73 6.33 -10.91 -5.54
N GLN A 74 7.21 -10.52 -6.47
CA GLN A 74 7.45 -11.27 -7.71
C GLN A 74 7.91 -12.70 -7.44
N LYS A 75 8.90 -12.87 -6.56
CA LYS A 75 9.46 -14.18 -6.22
C LYS A 75 8.41 -15.12 -5.62
N PHE A 76 7.45 -14.56 -4.88
CA PHE A 76 6.36 -15.32 -4.25
C PHE A 76 5.08 -15.34 -5.09
N GLU A 77 5.15 -14.88 -6.34
CA GLU A 77 4.01 -14.85 -7.28
C GLU A 77 2.80 -14.08 -6.73
N ILE A 78 3.06 -13.07 -5.90
CA ILE A 78 2.06 -12.14 -5.39
C ILE A 78 1.87 -11.05 -6.46
N PRO A 79 0.63 -10.81 -6.93
CA PRO A 79 0.36 -9.74 -7.88
C PRO A 79 0.86 -8.38 -7.38
N HIS A 80 1.18 -7.47 -8.30
CA HIS A 80 1.71 -6.16 -7.93
C HIS A 80 0.65 -5.15 -7.51
N ASP A 81 -0.54 -5.30 -8.08
CA ASP A 81 -1.65 -4.38 -7.95
C ASP A 81 -2.97 -5.17 -8.04
N MET A 82 -4.07 -4.50 -7.68
CA MET A 82 -5.38 -5.13 -7.64
C MET A 82 -5.89 -5.51 -9.04
N LYS A 83 -5.47 -4.80 -10.09
CA LYS A 83 -5.83 -5.12 -11.48
C LYS A 83 -5.17 -6.42 -11.92
N ALA A 84 -3.88 -6.60 -11.62
CA ALA A 84 -3.12 -7.82 -11.86
C ALA A 84 -3.63 -9.01 -11.01
N PHE A 85 -4.17 -8.76 -9.82
CA PHE A 85 -4.87 -9.77 -9.03
C PHE A 85 -6.17 -10.24 -9.72
N GLY A 86 -6.77 -9.39 -10.56
CA GLY A 86 -8.02 -9.68 -11.27
C GLY A 86 -9.26 -9.00 -10.68
N VAL A 87 -9.10 -7.90 -9.93
CA VAL A 87 -10.23 -7.05 -9.54
C VAL A 87 -10.80 -6.36 -10.77
N ASP A 88 -12.12 -6.45 -10.98
CA ASP A 88 -12.79 -5.76 -12.08
C ASP A 88 -12.78 -4.23 -11.88
N GLU A 89 -12.55 -3.49 -12.97
CA GLU A 89 -12.38 -2.04 -12.91
C GLU A 89 -13.68 -1.30 -12.62
N ALA A 90 -14.80 -1.77 -13.17
CA ALA A 90 -16.10 -1.16 -12.94
C ALA A 90 -16.53 -1.40 -11.49
N GLU A 91 -16.32 -2.62 -10.99
CA GLU A 91 -16.56 -2.96 -9.59
C GLU A 91 -15.70 -2.11 -8.64
N PHE A 92 -14.39 -2.02 -8.89
CA PHE A 92 -13.47 -1.17 -8.13
C PHE A 92 -13.97 0.28 -8.08
N LYS A 93 -14.24 0.89 -9.23
CA LYS A 93 -14.71 2.28 -9.34
C LYS A 93 -16.03 2.49 -8.59
N SER A 94 -16.94 1.51 -8.62
CA SER A 94 -18.23 1.62 -7.93
C SER A 94 -18.12 1.54 -6.39
N LYS A 95 -17.08 0.89 -5.86
CA LYS A 95 -16.95 0.58 -4.42
C LYS A 95 -15.85 1.39 -3.72
N VAL A 96 -14.89 1.97 -4.44
CA VAL A 96 -13.68 2.59 -3.86
C VAL A 96 -13.98 3.69 -2.86
N ALA A 97 -14.96 4.55 -3.13
CA ALA A 97 -15.34 5.61 -2.21
C ALA A 97 -15.85 5.06 -0.86
N GLU A 98 -16.59 3.94 -0.88
CA GLU A 98 -17.14 3.32 0.33
C GLU A 98 -16.03 2.67 1.16
N PHE A 99 -15.24 1.77 0.56
CA PHE A 99 -14.19 1.09 1.33
C PHE A 99 -13.05 2.02 1.73
N SER A 100 -12.85 3.15 1.06
CA SER A 100 -11.91 4.20 1.49
C SER A 100 -12.35 4.87 2.79
N LYS A 101 -13.63 5.25 2.90
CA LYS A 101 -14.20 5.78 4.15
C LYS A 101 -14.08 4.77 5.28
N ASN A 102 -14.42 3.51 5.01
CA ASN A 102 -14.35 2.43 5.98
C ASN A 102 -12.91 2.13 6.41
N ALA A 103 -11.93 2.24 5.50
CA ALA A 103 -10.52 2.05 5.83
C ALA A 103 -10.00 3.19 6.71
N VAL A 104 -10.41 4.43 6.46
CA VAL A 104 -10.05 5.57 7.33
C VAL A 104 -10.65 5.41 8.73
N ALA A 105 -11.89 4.92 8.83
CA ALA A 105 -12.57 4.66 10.10
C ALA A 105 -12.07 3.40 10.84
N ASP A 106 -11.21 2.59 10.23
CA ASP A 106 -10.67 1.38 10.85
C ASP A 106 -9.70 1.73 12.00
N ALA A 107 -9.78 1.00 13.10
CA ALA A 107 -9.00 1.26 14.31
C ALA A 107 -7.48 1.29 14.06
N CYS A 108 -6.99 0.56 13.06
CA CYS A 108 -5.57 0.55 12.71
C CYS A 108 -5.09 1.90 12.15
N THR A 109 -5.96 2.69 11.50
CA THR A 109 -5.56 3.94 10.83
C THR A 109 -5.09 5.01 11.81
N GLY A 110 -5.66 5.04 13.02
CA GLY A 110 -5.27 6.00 14.06
C GLY A 110 -3.80 5.90 14.49
N SER A 111 -3.15 4.76 14.24
CA SER A 111 -1.72 4.55 14.53
C SER A 111 -0.79 4.80 13.34
N ASN A 112 -1.32 5.13 12.16
CA ASN A 112 -0.51 5.38 10.97
C ASN A 112 0.32 6.68 11.16
N PRO A 113 1.62 6.70 10.80
CA PRO A 113 2.48 7.85 11.09
C PRO A 113 2.09 9.13 10.33
N ARG A 114 1.34 8.98 9.23
CA ARG A 114 0.79 10.07 8.42
C ARG A 114 -0.73 9.98 8.43
N ALA A 115 -1.41 11.06 8.85
CA ALA A 115 -2.87 11.14 8.80
C ALA A 115 -3.35 11.10 7.33
N ILE A 116 -4.49 10.44 7.10
CA ILE A 116 -5.05 10.23 5.76
C ILE A 116 -6.56 10.50 5.76
N THR A 117 -7.03 11.29 4.79
CA THR A 117 -8.48 11.53 4.59
C THR A 117 -9.09 10.46 3.68
N PRO A 118 -10.44 10.31 3.65
CA PRO A 118 -11.08 9.37 2.72
C PRO A 118 -10.71 9.62 1.25
N GLU A 119 -10.58 10.87 0.83
CA GLU A 119 -10.21 11.25 -0.55
C GLU A 119 -8.77 10.84 -0.87
N GLN A 120 -7.85 11.04 0.08
CA GLN A 120 -6.47 10.58 -0.06
C GLN A 120 -6.36 9.05 -0.05
N MET A 121 -7.17 8.39 0.77
CA MET A 121 -7.26 6.92 0.82
C MET A 121 -7.78 6.38 -0.52
N GLU A 122 -8.80 7.01 -1.10
CA GLU A 122 -9.31 6.67 -2.43
C GLU A 122 -8.24 6.84 -3.51
N LYS A 123 -7.49 7.96 -3.49
CA LYS A 123 -6.35 8.16 -4.39
C LYS A 123 -5.28 7.08 -4.20
N LEU A 124 -4.99 6.69 -2.96
CA LEU A 124 -4.02 5.64 -2.65
C LEU A 124 -4.47 4.27 -3.13
N PHE A 125 -5.74 3.94 -2.99
CA PHE A 125 -6.33 2.74 -3.59
C PHE A 125 -6.27 2.79 -5.11
N GLY A 126 -6.46 3.95 -5.73
CA GLY A 126 -6.24 4.16 -7.16
C GLY A 126 -4.82 3.77 -7.57
N CYS A 127 -3.79 4.23 -6.84
CA CYS A 127 -2.40 3.82 -7.07
C CYS A 127 -2.23 2.30 -6.92
N CYS A 128 -2.82 1.69 -5.89
CA CYS A 128 -2.76 0.24 -5.65
C CYS A 128 -3.54 -0.58 -6.68
N TYR A 129 -4.51 0.03 -7.38
CA TYR A 129 -5.28 -0.63 -8.42
C TYR A 129 -4.59 -0.56 -9.78
N TYR A 130 -4.11 0.62 -10.19
CA TYR A 130 -3.48 0.83 -11.49
C TYR A 130 -1.97 0.61 -11.50
N GLY A 131 -1.37 0.31 -10.35
CA GLY A 131 0.07 0.16 -10.23
C GLY A 131 0.86 1.46 -10.40
N THR A 132 0.24 2.63 -10.14
CA THR A 132 0.86 3.94 -10.37
C THR A 132 1.59 4.47 -9.15
N GLU A 133 2.54 5.39 -9.36
CA GLU A 133 3.34 5.97 -8.28
C GLU A 133 2.48 6.83 -7.34
N VAL A 134 2.81 6.80 -6.05
CA VAL A 134 2.19 7.66 -5.03
C VAL A 134 2.97 8.97 -4.94
N ASP A 135 2.39 10.06 -5.45
CA ASP A 135 3.02 11.38 -5.57
C ASP A 135 2.49 12.44 -4.58
N PHE A 136 1.53 12.08 -3.72
CA PHE A 136 0.77 13.00 -2.88
C PHE A 136 0.99 12.81 -1.38
#